data_AF-A0A8J4S2U5-F1
#
_entry.id   AF-A0A8J4S2U5-F1
#
_cell.length_a   1.000
_cell.length_b   1.000
_cell.length_c   1.000
_cell.angle_alpha   90.00
_cell.angle_beta   90.00
_cell.angle_gamma   90.00
#
_symmetry.space_group_name_H-M   'P 1'
#
loop_
_entity.id
_entity.type
_entity.pdbx_description
1 polymer ?
#
loop_
_entity_poly.entity_id
_entity_poly.type
_entity_poly.pdbx_seq_one_letter_code
_entity_poly.pdbx_strand_id
1 'polypeptide(L)'
;SYQEVNAGVAMVFMTTMFNGVISFTGTLPISYADRGAYYRERASQTYNCLWYFVGSTLAEIPYVFFSGALFTIIFYPSVGFTNVASGFMYWISISLFVLMQTYLGQFFIYALPSVEVAAIFGVLYNSICLNFAGFNPPAATIPQGYHWLYLITPQKYAMGLMNSLSFTDCPELPTWNNVTGEYEGGSNLLACHQLTDTPSTVSHTTVKEYVEANFGYKHDEIWSNFGYVLVFIVVYRVFALLALRFINHQKR
;
A
#
# COMPACT_ATOMS: atom_id res chain seq x y z
N SER A 1 -17.86 -1.92 17.78
CA SER A 1 -17.13 -2.57 18.90
C SER A 1 -15.63 -2.62 18.63
N TYR A 2 -14.79 -2.67 19.67
CA TYR A 2 -13.32 -2.76 19.59
C TYR A 2 -12.85 -3.89 18.66
N GLN A 3 -13.49 -5.06 18.73
CA GLN A 3 -13.15 -6.20 17.89
C GLN A 3 -13.45 -5.94 16.41
N GLU A 4 -14.56 -5.25 16.11
CA GLU A 4 -14.96 -4.93 14.73
C GLU A 4 -14.00 -3.94 14.08
N VAL A 5 -13.52 -2.93 14.82
CA VAL A 5 -12.56 -1.95 14.30
C VAL A 5 -11.23 -2.63 13.98
N ASN A 6 -10.74 -3.48 14.89
CA ASN A 6 -9.53 -4.27 14.63
C ASN A 6 -9.72 -5.22 13.45
N ALA A 7 -10.89 -5.85 13.31
CA ALA A 7 -11.21 -6.69 12.16
C ALA A 7 -11.29 -5.88 10.85
N GLY A 8 -11.82 -4.67 10.88
CA GLY A 8 -11.89 -3.76 9.74
C GLY A 8 -10.50 -3.33 9.25
N VAL A 9 -9.63 -2.90 10.17
CA VAL A 9 -8.23 -2.56 9.86
C VAL A 9 -7.47 -3.79 9.35
N ALA A 10 -7.69 -4.95 9.97
CA ALA A 10 -7.11 -6.23 9.53
C ALA A 10 -7.58 -6.60 8.11
N MET A 11 -8.85 -6.36 7.79
CA MET A 11 -9.41 -6.63 6.48
C MET A 11 -8.73 -5.77 5.42
N VAL A 12 -8.63 -4.45 5.63
CA VAL A 12 -7.91 -3.54 4.72
C VAL A 12 -6.45 -3.97 4.55
N PHE A 13 -5.79 -4.39 5.63
CA PHE A 13 -4.44 -4.91 5.56
C PHE A 13 -4.32 -6.17 4.71
N MET A 14 -5.16 -7.18 4.97
CA MET A 14 -5.12 -8.44 4.24
C MET A 14 -5.42 -8.24 2.77
N THR A 15 -6.46 -7.47 2.42
CA THR A 15 -6.83 -7.26 1.01
C THR A 15 -5.81 -6.43 0.26
N THR A 16 -5.26 -5.39 0.87
CA THR A 16 -4.21 -4.55 0.26
C THR A 16 -2.97 -5.36 -0.01
N MET A 17 -2.44 -6.04 1.01
CA MET A 17 -1.21 -6.83 0.88
C MET A 17 -1.38 -7.98 -0.11
N PHE A 18 -2.54 -8.65 -0.09
CA PHE A 18 -2.83 -9.72 -1.04
C PHE A 18 -2.85 -9.23 -2.49
N ASN A 19 -3.52 -8.10 -2.77
CA ASN A 19 -3.47 -7.47 -4.09
C ASN A 19 -2.04 -7.10 -4.51
N GLY A 20 -1.24 -6.58 -3.58
CA GLY A 20 0.17 -6.25 -3.82
C GLY A 20 1.05 -7.46 -4.14
N VAL A 21 0.87 -8.57 -3.43
CA VAL A 21 1.62 -9.81 -3.65
C VAL A 21 1.22 -10.48 -4.96
N ILE A 22 -0.07 -10.53 -5.29
CA ILE A 22 -0.55 -11.04 -6.58
C ILE A 22 0.06 -10.24 -7.73
N SER A 23 0.03 -8.91 -7.62
CA SER A 23 0.55 -8.05 -8.69
C SER A 23 2.05 -8.20 -8.85
N PHE A 24 2.80 -8.27 -7.74
CA PHE A 24 4.24 -8.56 -7.77
C PHE A 24 4.53 -9.90 -8.46
N THR A 25 3.90 -10.98 -8.01
CA THR A 25 4.14 -12.35 -8.51
C THR A 25 3.68 -12.54 -9.95
N GLY A 26 2.56 -11.94 -10.34
CA GLY A 26 2.01 -12.01 -11.70
C GLY A 26 2.88 -11.29 -12.73
N THR A 27 3.56 -10.22 -12.34
CA THR A 27 4.45 -9.46 -13.24
C THR A 27 5.79 -10.15 -13.51
N LEU A 28 6.25 -11.04 -12.62
CA LEU A 28 7.55 -11.71 -12.75
C LEU A 28 7.71 -12.50 -14.06
N PRO A 29 6.84 -13.48 -14.40
CA PRO A 29 7.01 -14.28 -15.61
C PRO A 29 6.82 -13.47 -16.90
N ILE A 30 5.91 -12.49 -16.89
CA ILE A 30 5.64 -11.61 -18.04
C ILE A 30 6.88 -10.78 -18.35
N SER A 31 7.41 -10.08 -17.34
CA SER A 31 8.60 -9.24 -17.50
C SER A 31 9.83 -10.05 -17.90
N TYR A 32 9.91 -11.32 -17.48
CA TYR A 32 11.00 -12.21 -17.84
C TYR A 32 10.96 -12.60 -19.32
N ALA A 33 9.77 -12.89 -19.84
CA ALA A 33 9.55 -13.16 -21.26
C ALA A 33 9.91 -11.94 -22.12
N ASP A 34 9.45 -10.75 -21.72
CA ASP A 34 9.72 -9.49 -22.43
C ASP A 34 11.22 -9.14 -22.46
N ARG A 35 11.94 -9.43 -21.37
CA ARG A 35 13.39 -9.22 -21.29
C ARG A 35 14.16 -9.97 -22.38
N GLY A 36 13.70 -11.18 -22.75
CA GLY A 36 14.30 -11.96 -23.83
C GLY A 36 14.15 -11.30 -25.20
N ALA A 37 12.95 -10.81 -25.50
CA ALA A 37 12.66 -10.06 -26.73
C ALA A 37 13.47 -8.75 -26.77
N TYR A 38 13.50 -8.01 -25.66
CA TYR A 38 14.27 -6.79 -25.50
C TYR A 38 15.76 -6.96 -25.85
N TYR A 39 16.40 -8.02 -25.34
CA TYR A 39 17.82 -8.24 -25.64
C TYR A 39 18.08 -8.51 -27.12
N ARG A 40 17.18 -9.24 -27.80
CA ARG A 40 17.28 -9.50 -29.24
C ARG A 40 17.13 -8.21 -30.05
N GLU A 41 16.16 -7.38 -29.72
CA GLU A 41 15.89 -6.11 -30.42
C GLU A 41 16.96 -5.04 -30.14
N ARG A 42 17.55 -5.07 -28.95
CA ARG A 42 18.71 -4.24 -28.63
C ARG A 42 19.96 -4.67 -29.39
N ALA A 43 20.15 -5.98 -29.61
CA ALA A 43 21.26 -6.49 -30.42
C ALA A 43 21.15 -6.04 -31.88
N SER A 44 19.94 -5.92 -32.42
CA SER A 44 19.69 -5.35 -33.76
C SER A 44 19.65 -3.82 -33.81
N GLN A 45 19.94 -3.12 -32.69
CA GLN A 45 19.93 -1.66 -32.58
C GLN A 45 18.59 -1.00 -32.98
N THR A 46 17.46 -1.70 -32.77
CA THR A 46 16.14 -1.21 -33.19
C THR A 46 15.68 0.00 -32.38
N TYR A 47 15.98 0.03 -31.07
CA TYR A 47 15.67 1.15 -30.18
C TYR A 47 16.62 1.22 -28.97
N ASN A 48 16.63 2.38 -28.31
CA ASN A 48 17.38 2.58 -27.06
C ASN A 48 16.62 2.02 -25.84
N CYS A 49 17.35 1.54 -24.84
CA CYS A 49 16.88 1.09 -23.53
C CYS A 49 15.83 2.04 -22.90
N LEU A 50 16.03 3.35 -23.04
CA LEU A 50 15.10 4.35 -22.51
C LEU A 50 13.69 4.26 -23.12
N TRP A 51 13.57 4.00 -24.42
CA TRP A 51 12.27 3.95 -25.09
C TRP A 51 11.48 2.71 -24.71
N TYR A 52 12.15 1.56 -24.58
CA TYR A 52 11.54 0.35 -24.01
C TYR A 52 11.06 0.58 -22.58
N PHE A 53 11.91 1.20 -21.74
CA PHE A 53 11.56 1.51 -20.37
C PHE A 53 10.34 2.44 -20.25
N VAL A 54 10.27 3.50 -21.06
CA VAL A 54 9.13 4.42 -21.05
C VAL A 54 7.86 3.71 -21.54
N GLY A 55 7.96 2.93 -22.62
CA GLY A 55 6.84 2.15 -23.15
C GLY A 55 6.29 1.15 -22.12
N SER A 56 7.15 0.38 -21.47
CA SER A 56 6.73 -0.57 -20.43
C SER A 56 6.16 0.13 -19.19
N THR A 57 6.67 1.32 -18.84
CA THR A 57 6.09 2.12 -17.73
C THR A 57 4.65 2.52 -18.05
N LEU A 58 4.43 3.10 -19.23
CA LEU A 58 3.16 3.68 -19.63
C LEU A 58 2.09 2.63 -19.91
N ALA A 59 2.48 1.45 -20.40
CA ALA A 59 1.56 0.35 -20.67
C ALA A 59 0.93 -0.23 -19.40
N GLU A 60 1.65 -0.22 -18.27
CA GLU A 60 1.19 -0.78 -17.00
C GLU A 60 0.15 0.10 -16.30
N ILE A 61 0.26 1.43 -16.43
CA ILE A 61 -0.63 2.38 -15.76
C ILE A 61 -2.12 2.11 -16.05
N PRO A 62 -2.60 2.06 -17.31
CA PRO A 62 -4.02 1.84 -17.58
C PRO A 62 -4.49 0.46 -17.10
N TYR A 63 -3.65 -0.57 -17.20
CA TYR A 63 -3.98 -1.92 -16.75
C TYR A 63 -4.20 -1.98 -15.23
N VAL A 64 -3.27 -1.40 -14.46
CA VAL A 64 -3.34 -1.37 -13.00
C VAL A 64 -4.48 -0.50 -12.50
N PHE A 65 -4.73 0.66 -13.11
CA PHE A 65 -5.85 1.52 -12.73
C PHE A 65 -7.20 0.86 -13.02
N PHE A 66 -7.32 0.16 -14.16
CA PHE A 66 -8.52 -0.60 -14.47
C PHE A 66 -8.74 -1.79 -13.51
N SER A 67 -7.69 -2.57 -13.24
CA SER A 67 -7.75 -3.67 -12.27
C SER A 67 -8.13 -3.19 -10.87
N GLY A 68 -7.53 -2.10 -10.40
CA GLY A 68 -7.88 -1.50 -9.12
C GLY A 68 -9.30 -0.93 -9.08
N ALA A 69 -9.83 -0.45 -10.21
CA ALA A 69 -11.22 0.03 -10.29
C ALA A 69 -12.20 -1.13 -10.12
N LEU A 70 -11.96 -2.24 -10.84
CA LEU A 70 -12.78 -3.44 -10.72
C LEU A 70 -12.78 -3.98 -9.28
N PHE A 71 -11.60 -4.02 -8.65
CA PHE A 71 -11.50 -4.43 -7.25
C PHE A 71 -12.28 -3.49 -6.32
N THR A 72 -12.11 -2.18 -6.45
CA THR A 72 -12.72 -1.19 -5.55
C THR A 72 -14.23 -1.14 -5.70
N ILE A 73 -14.77 -1.21 -6.92
CA ILE A 73 -16.22 -1.19 -7.19
C ILE A 73 -16.94 -2.34 -6.48
N ILE A 74 -16.30 -3.51 -6.38
CA ILE A 74 -16.87 -4.68 -5.71
C ILE A 74 -16.60 -4.62 -4.21
N PHE A 75 -15.34 -4.39 -3.82
CA PHE A 75 -14.89 -4.47 -2.43
C PHE A 75 -15.49 -3.35 -1.58
N TYR A 76 -15.42 -2.10 -2.03
CA TYR A 76 -15.81 -0.93 -1.23
C TYR A 76 -17.26 -1.01 -0.70
N PRO A 77 -18.29 -1.29 -1.54
CA PRO A 77 -19.65 -1.49 -1.04
C PRO A 77 -19.84 -2.80 -0.26
N SER A 78 -19.07 -3.86 -0.56
CA SER A 78 -19.17 -5.15 0.16
C SER A 78 -18.78 -5.05 1.62
N VAL A 79 -17.87 -4.13 1.96
CA VAL A 79 -17.46 -3.83 3.35
C VAL A 79 -18.45 -2.89 4.05
N GLY A 80 -19.38 -2.28 3.31
CA GLY A 80 -20.35 -1.32 3.84
C GLY A 80 -19.84 0.12 3.88
N PHE A 81 -18.75 0.45 3.17
CA PHE A 81 -18.32 1.83 3.00
C PHE A 81 -19.23 2.54 1.98
N THR A 82 -19.81 3.67 2.38
CA THR A 82 -20.85 4.38 1.61
C THR A 82 -20.35 5.68 0.96
N ASN A 83 -19.22 6.24 1.40
CA ASN A 83 -18.74 7.52 0.91
C ASN A 83 -18.07 7.41 -0.47
N VAL A 84 -18.70 7.98 -1.50
CA VAL A 84 -18.22 7.91 -2.89
C VAL A 84 -16.88 8.65 -3.07
N ALA A 85 -16.69 9.80 -2.41
CA ALA A 85 -15.45 10.58 -2.53
C ALA A 85 -14.26 9.83 -1.93
N SER A 86 -14.45 9.26 -0.74
CA SER A 86 -13.44 8.42 -0.09
C SER A 86 -13.21 7.11 -0.87
N GLY A 87 -14.24 6.56 -1.51
CA GLY A 87 -14.12 5.40 -2.40
C GLY A 87 -13.28 5.68 -3.65
N PHE A 88 -13.42 6.87 -4.25
CA PHE A 88 -12.58 7.29 -5.39
C PHE A 88 -11.11 7.46 -4.97
N MET A 89 -10.85 8.08 -3.81
CA MET A 89 -9.49 8.18 -3.28
C MET A 89 -8.92 6.81 -2.90
N TYR A 90 -9.75 5.92 -2.35
CA TYR A 90 -9.36 4.54 -2.05
C TYR A 90 -8.95 3.80 -3.32
N TRP A 91 -9.72 3.95 -4.41
CA TRP A 91 -9.37 3.39 -5.72
C TRP A 91 -8.00 3.86 -6.21
N ILE A 92 -7.74 5.17 -6.20
CA ILE A 92 -6.43 5.69 -6.61
C ILE A 92 -5.32 5.13 -5.70
N SER A 93 -5.58 5.07 -4.39
CA SER A 93 -4.61 4.58 -3.40
C SER A 93 -4.23 3.12 -3.63
N ILE A 94 -5.21 2.23 -3.83
CA ILE A 94 -4.96 0.82 -4.11
C ILE A 94 -4.29 0.62 -5.47
N SER A 95 -4.70 1.39 -6.50
CA SER A 95 -4.05 1.33 -7.81
C SER A 95 -2.60 1.78 -7.76
N LEU A 96 -2.27 2.85 -7.03
CA LEU A 96 -0.87 3.27 -6.85
C LEU A 96 -0.05 2.24 -6.07
N PHE A 97 -0.64 1.64 -5.03
CA PHE A 97 0.02 0.55 -4.29
C PHE A 97 0.31 -0.66 -5.19
N VAL A 98 -0.67 -1.10 -5.98
CA VAL A 98 -0.49 -2.17 -6.96
C VAL A 98 0.59 -1.80 -7.97
N LEU A 99 0.57 -0.58 -8.49
CA LEU A 99 1.56 -0.10 -9.46
C LEU A 99 2.98 -0.12 -8.88
N MET A 100 3.13 0.29 -7.64
CA MET A 100 4.38 0.23 -6.89
C MET A 100 4.90 -1.21 -6.78
N GLN A 101 4.02 -2.17 -6.49
CA GLN A 101 4.37 -3.60 -6.39
C GLN A 101 4.71 -4.23 -7.74
N THR A 102 3.98 -3.86 -8.81
CA THR A 102 4.28 -4.25 -10.18
C THR A 102 5.67 -3.77 -10.60
N TYR A 103 6.00 -2.51 -10.35
CA TYR A 103 7.33 -1.96 -10.67
C TYR A 103 8.46 -2.54 -9.83
N LEU A 104 8.19 -2.90 -8.58
CA LEU A 104 9.12 -3.68 -7.78
C LEU A 104 9.40 -5.05 -8.42
N GLY A 105 8.37 -5.74 -8.91
CA GLY A 105 8.51 -7.00 -9.66
C GLY A 105 9.36 -6.86 -10.92
N GLN A 106 9.12 -5.81 -11.71
CA GLN A 106 9.92 -5.50 -12.90
C GLN A 106 11.39 -5.22 -12.55
N PHE A 107 11.65 -4.45 -11.49
CA PHE A 107 13.01 -4.21 -10.99
C PHE A 107 13.72 -5.53 -10.66
N PHE A 108 13.04 -6.45 -9.96
CA PHE A 108 13.66 -7.71 -9.54
C PHE A 108 14.00 -8.60 -10.75
N ILE A 109 13.14 -8.64 -11.76
CA ILE A 109 13.43 -9.37 -12.99
C ILE A 109 14.58 -8.74 -13.79
N TYR A 110 14.71 -7.42 -13.79
CA TYR A 110 15.85 -6.78 -14.48
C TYR A 110 17.16 -7.00 -13.70
N ALA A 111 17.11 -7.03 -12.37
CA ALA A 111 18.28 -7.24 -11.53
C ALA A 111 18.75 -8.71 -11.46
N LEU A 112 17.82 -9.67 -11.43
CA LEU A 112 18.10 -11.07 -11.11
C LEU A 112 18.03 -11.99 -12.34
N PRO A 113 18.77 -13.12 -12.35
CA PRO A 113 18.93 -13.93 -13.55
C PRO A 113 17.69 -14.75 -13.89
N SER A 114 16.96 -15.27 -12.90
CA SER A 114 15.81 -16.15 -13.10
C SER A 114 14.56 -15.69 -12.34
N VAL A 115 13.40 -16.18 -12.76
CA VAL A 115 12.11 -15.91 -12.13
C VAL A 115 12.07 -16.46 -10.70
N GLU A 116 12.64 -17.63 -10.48
CA GLU A 116 12.67 -18.30 -9.17
C GLU A 116 13.50 -17.51 -8.16
N VAL A 117 14.68 -17.03 -8.57
CA VAL A 117 15.52 -16.18 -7.71
C VAL A 117 14.82 -14.87 -7.40
N ALA A 118 14.20 -14.23 -8.41
CA ALA A 118 13.42 -13.01 -8.20
C ALA A 118 12.22 -13.22 -7.27
N ALA A 119 11.53 -14.35 -7.37
CA ALA A 119 10.42 -14.68 -6.48
C ALA A 119 10.90 -14.85 -5.02
N ILE A 120 12.01 -15.56 -4.79
CA ILE A 120 12.55 -15.79 -3.43
C ILE A 120 12.95 -14.46 -2.77
N PHE A 121 13.71 -13.62 -3.48
CA PHE A 121 14.05 -12.28 -2.97
C PHE A 121 12.80 -11.41 -2.78
N GLY A 122 11.83 -11.54 -3.68
CA GLY A 122 10.54 -10.86 -3.63
C GLY A 122 9.75 -11.16 -2.37
N VAL A 123 9.63 -12.44 -2.03
CA VAL A 123 8.98 -12.91 -0.81
C VAL A 123 9.73 -12.38 0.41
N LEU A 124 11.06 -12.53 0.46
CA LEU A 124 11.86 -12.02 1.58
C LEU A 124 11.66 -10.51 1.80
N TYR A 125 11.73 -9.72 0.73
CA TYR A 125 11.53 -8.28 0.78
C TYR A 125 10.11 -7.92 1.27
N ASN A 126 9.08 -8.53 0.69
CA ASN A 126 7.70 -8.27 1.09
C ASN A 126 7.42 -8.74 2.53
N SER A 127 8.01 -9.85 2.97
CA SER A 127 7.88 -10.32 4.36
C SER A 127 8.47 -9.33 5.37
N ILE A 128 9.65 -8.75 5.08
CA ILE A 128 10.24 -7.72 5.95
C ILE A 128 9.32 -6.50 5.99
N CYS A 129 8.89 -6.01 4.82
CA CYS A 129 8.01 -4.86 4.73
C CYS A 129 6.65 -5.08 5.41
N LEU A 130 6.11 -6.31 5.38
CA LEU A 130 4.86 -6.65 6.04
C LEU A 130 4.94 -6.48 7.56
N ASN A 131 6.05 -6.91 8.17
CA ASN A 131 6.29 -6.77 9.61
C ASN A 131 6.41 -5.29 10.01
N PHE A 132 7.00 -4.46 9.14
CA PHE A 132 7.19 -3.03 9.41
C PHE A 132 6.11 -2.15 8.77
N ALA A 133 4.96 -2.70 8.37
CA ALA A 133 3.85 -1.92 7.83
C ALA A 133 3.04 -1.16 8.90
N GLY A 134 3.20 -1.50 10.19
CA GLY A 134 2.55 -0.82 11.32
C GLY A 134 1.21 -1.41 11.77
N PHE A 135 0.79 -2.54 11.19
CA PHE A 135 -0.39 -3.29 11.64
C PHE A 135 -0.04 -4.40 12.62
N ASN A 136 0.90 -5.29 12.26
CA ASN A 136 1.35 -6.39 13.11
C ASN A 136 2.87 -6.56 13.01
N PRO A 137 3.66 -6.06 13.98
CA PRO A 137 3.24 -5.32 15.19
C PRO A 137 2.61 -3.94 14.92
N PRO A 138 1.73 -3.45 15.83
CA PRO A 138 1.22 -2.08 15.77
C PRO A 138 2.33 -1.05 15.84
N ALA A 139 2.21 0.04 15.07
CA ALA A 139 3.24 1.09 14.97
C ALA A 139 3.73 1.61 16.33
N ALA A 140 2.83 1.73 17.33
CA ALA A 140 3.15 2.20 18.68
C ALA A 140 4.08 1.26 19.47
N THR A 141 4.14 -0.02 19.10
CA THR A 141 4.94 -1.04 19.83
C THR A 141 6.27 -1.34 19.17
N ILE A 142 6.58 -0.70 18.03
CA ILE A 142 7.85 -0.89 17.32
C ILE A 142 8.99 -0.27 18.16
N PRO A 143 10.03 -1.05 18.55
CA PRO A 143 11.15 -0.52 19.32
C PRO A 143 11.88 0.60 18.58
N GLN A 144 12.34 1.62 19.31
CA GLN A 144 12.99 2.81 18.74
C GLN A 144 14.19 2.47 17.82
N GLY A 145 14.94 1.40 18.14
CA GLY A 145 16.07 0.94 17.31
C GLY A 145 15.69 0.44 15.91
N TYR A 146 14.47 -0.05 15.71
CA TYR A 146 13.97 -0.53 14.41
C TYR A 146 13.02 0.46 13.73
N HIS A 147 12.79 1.62 14.33
CA HIS A 147 11.87 2.63 13.80
C HIS A 147 12.28 3.15 12.41
N TRP A 148 13.58 3.12 12.08
CA TRP A 148 14.04 3.48 10.74
C TRP A 148 13.53 2.51 9.65
N LEU A 149 13.38 1.22 9.95
CA LEU A 149 12.79 0.25 9.01
C LEU A 149 11.32 0.54 8.76
N TYR A 150 10.59 0.94 9.81
CA TYR A 150 9.21 1.40 9.69
C TYR A 150 9.10 2.62 8.74
N LEU A 151 10.03 3.56 8.80
CA LEU A 151 10.03 4.75 7.93
C LEU A 151 10.40 4.44 6.46
N ILE A 152 11.27 3.47 6.21
CA ILE A 152 11.68 3.11 4.85
C ILE A 152 10.67 2.20 4.15
N THR A 153 9.82 1.52 4.92
CA THR A 153 8.85 0.56 4.40
C THR A 153 7.75 1.26 3.57
N PRO A 154 7.66 1.02 2.25
CA PRO A 154 6.66 1.67 1.39
C PRO A 154 5.22 1.30 1.76
N GLN A 155 5.03 0.04 2.15
CA GLN A 155 3.74 -0.56 2.50
C GLN A 155 3.06 0.19 3.64
N LYS A 156 3.84 0.75 4.58
CA LYS A 156 3.32 1.60 5.67
C LYS A 156 2.49 2.77 5.11
N TYR A 157 3.03 3.48 4.13
CA TYR A 157 2.37 4.69 3.60
C TYR A 157 1.09 4.35 2.85
N ALA A 158 1.08 3.25 2.10
CA ALA A 158 -0.11 2.74 1.44
C ALA A 158 -1.18 2.29 2.45
N MET A 159 -0.77 1.58 3.50
CA MET A 159 -1.64 1.17 4.60
C MET A 159 -2.21 2.36 5.36
N GLY A 160 -1.39 3.37 5.64
CA GLY A 160 -1.81 4.60 6.29
C GLY A 160 -2.79 5.39 5.44
N LEU A 161 -2.57 5.47 4.12
CA LEU A 161 -3.48 6.13 3.20
C LEU A 161 -4.86 5.46 3.19
N MET A 162 -4.91 4.13 3.02
CA MET A 162 -6.18 3.39 2.95
C MET A 162 -6.94 3.40 4.28
N ASN A 163 -6.25 3.16 5.40
CA ASN A 163 -6.93 3.18 6.71
C ASN A 163 -7.36 4.59 7.11
N SER A 164 -6.61 5.63 6.74
CA SER A 164 -7.01 7.00 7.04
C SER A 164 -8.28 7.38 6.28
N LEU A 165 -8.39 6.99 5.01
CA LEU A 165 -9.59 7.22 4.19
C LEU A 165 -10.83 6.47 4.69
N SER A 166 -10.65 5.28 5.29
CA SER A 166 -11.76 4.43 5.74
C SER A 166 -12.17 4.66 7.19
N PHE A 167 -11.22 4.92 8.10
CA PHE A 167 -11.44 4.86 9.55
C PHE A 167 -11.15 6.15 10.31
N THR A 168 -10.66 7.21 9.64
CA THR A 168 -10.27 8.47 10.33
C THR A 168 -11.01 9.70 9.82
N ASP A 169 -11.98 9.54 8.92
CA ASP A 169 -12.80 10.63 8.39
C ASP A 169 -13.84 11.09 9.43
N CYS A 170 -13.43 12.01 10.31
CA CYS A 170 -14.27 12.61 11.34
C CYS A 170 -14.00 14.13 11.41
N PRO A 171 -14.89 14.97 10.85
CA PRO A 171 -14.72 16.42 10.83
C PRO A 171 -15.00 17.07 12.19
N GLU A 172 -15.93 16.50 12.96
CA GLU A 172 -16.24 16.92 14.33
C GLU A 172 -16.11 15.74 15.27
N LEU A 173 -15.11 15.81 16.16
CA LEU A 173 -14.89 14.80 17.19
C LEU A 173 -15.98 14.93 18.27
N PRO A 174 -16.66 13.83 18.64
CA PRO A 174 -17.51 13.81 19.83
C PRO A 174 -16.66 14.09 21.06
N THR A 175 -17.15 14.96 21.94
CA THR A 175 -16.48 15.23 23.21
C THR A 175 -17.16 14.46 24.34
N TRP A 176 -16.37 13.80 25.19
CA TRP A 176 -16.89 13.11 26.36
C TRP A 176 -17.29 14.13 27.44
N ASN A 177 -18.57 14.16 27.81
CA ASN A 177 -19.04 14.99 28.91
C ASN A 177 -19.08 14.16 30.21
N ASN A 178 -18.17 14.47 31.14
CA ASN A 178 -18.05 13.80 32.44
C ASN A 178 -19.29 13.93 33.34
N VAL A 179 -20.18 14.89 33.06
CA VAL A 179 -21.36 15.18 33.89
C VAL A 179 -22.58 14.38 33.45
N THR A 180 -22.79 14.25 32.13
CA THR A 180 -23.91 13.50 31.56
C THR A 180 -23.58 12.03 31.32
N GLY A 181 -22.29 11.68 31.27
CA GLY A 181 -21.85 10.30 30.97
C GLY A 181 -22.12 9.90 29.52
N GLU A 182 -22.33 10.89 28.64
CA GLU A 182 -22.61 10.72 27.22
C GLU A 182 -21.61 11.54 26.38
N TYR A 183 -21.40 11.11 25.14
CA TYR A 183 -20.67 11.90 24.16
C TYR A 183 -21.59 12.96 23.56
N GLU A 184 -21.19 14.22 23.66
CA GLU A 184 -21.90 15.36 23.09
C GLU A 184 -21.19 15.84 21.82
N GLY A 185 -21.97 16.05 20.76
CA GLY A 185 -21.46 16.37 19.43
C GLY A 185 -20.95 15.16 18.65
N GLY A 186 -20.64 15.36 17.37
CA GLY A 186 -20.14 14.32 16.47
C GLY A 186 -21.04 14.06 15.27
N SER A 187 -20.43 13.70 14.15
CA SER A 187 -21.14 13.31 12.93
C SER A 187 -21.51 11.82 12.94
N ASN A 188 -22.54 11.42 12.16
CA ASN A 188 -22.96 10.02 11.98
C ASN A 188 -21.96 9.16 11.16
N LEU A 189 -20.68 9.55 11.12
CA LEU A 189 -19.62 8.84 10.40
C LEU A 189 -19.00 7.78 11.30
N LEU A 190 -18.62 6.65 10.69
CA LEU A 190 -18.08 5.48 11.40
C LEU A 190 -16.82 5.80 12.24
N ALA A 191 -16.01 6.76 11.79
CA ALA A 191 -14.80 7.21 12.49
C ALA A 191 -15.08 8.03 13.77
N CYS A 192 -16.26 8.65 13.87
CA CYS A 192 -16.68 9.45 15.02
C CYS A 192 -17.42 8.63 16.09
N HIS A 193 -17.74 7.35 15.83
CA HIS A 193 -18.42 6.54 16.83
C HIS A 193 -17.49 6.20 18.01
N GLN A 194 -18.08 6.10 19.20
CA GLN A 194 -17.36 5.63 20.39
C GLN A 194 -17.01 4.14 20.28
N LEU A 195 -15.85 3.75 20.78
CA LEU A 195 -15.48 2.35 20.89
C LEU A 195 -16.21 1.69 22.05
N THR A 196 -17.04 0.70 21.73
CA THR A 196 -17.68 -0.18 22.71
C THR A 196 -16.83 -1.44 22.96
N ASP A 197 -16.96 -2.05 24.14
CA ASP A 197 -16.27 -3.28 24.56
C ASP A 197 -14.73 -3.18 24.58
N THR A 198 -14.21 -2.02 24.96
CA THR A 198 -12.76 -1.85 25.15
C THR A 198 -12.29 -2.51 26.44
N PRO A 199 -11.05 -3.05 26.48
CA PRO A 199 -10.41 -3.43 27.73
C PRO A 199 -10.29 -2.22 28.67
N SER A 200 -10.24 -2.45 29.99
CA SER A 200 -10.13 -1.38 31.00
C SER A 200 -8.91 -0.47 30.86
N THR A 201 -7.95 -0.79 29.99
CA THR A 201 -6.78 0.01 29.64
C THR A 201 -7.05 1.08 28.56
N VAL A 202 -8.15 0.98 27.81
CA VAL A 202 -8.56 1.92 26.75
C VAL A 202 -9.94 2.47 27.11
N SER A 203 -9.96 3.57 27.86
CA SER A 203 -11.20 4.17 28.36
C SER A 203 -11.49 5.48 27.63
N HIS A 204 -12.73 5.64 27.15
CA HIS A 204 -13.25 6.84 26.49
C HIS A 204 -12.48 7.31 25.24
N THR A 205 -12.32 6.44 24.22
CA THR A 205 -11.73 6.82 22.93
C THR A 205 -12.68 6.57 21.76
N THR A 206 -12.55 7.41 20.74
CA THR A 206 -13.26 7.27 19.45
C THR A 206 -12.50 6.34 18.50
N VAL A 207 -13.17 5.85 17.44
CA VAL A 207 -12.53 5.02 16.41
C VAL A 207 -11.32 5.72 15.79
N LYS A 208 -11.44 7.02 15.46
CA LYS A 208 -10.32 7.83 14.95
C LYS A 208 -9.15 7.85 15.91
N GLU A 209 -9.37 8.22 17.17
CA GLU A 209 -8.29 8.33 18.17
C GLU A 209 -7.59 7.00 18.43
N TYR A 210 -8.34 5.90 18.43
CA TYR A 210 -7.75 4.57 18.58
C TYR A 210 -6.88 4.17 17.39
N VAL A 211 -7.34 4.43 16.16
CA VAL A 211 -6.57 4.13 14.95
C VAL A 211 -5.29 4.97 14.89
N GLU A 212 -5.39 6.24 15.25
CA GLU A 212 -4.25 7.16 15.31
C GLU A 212 -3.24 6.76 16.41
N ALA A 213 -3.72 6.43 17.61
CA ALA A 213 -2.86 6.11 18.75
C ALA A 213 -2.21 4.72 18.63
N ASN A 214 -2.95 3.70 18.18
CA ASN A 214 -2.46 2.32 18.16
C ASN A 214 -1.70 1.99 16.86
N PHE A 215 -2.23 2.42 15.71
CA PHE A 215 -1.65 2.09 14.39
C PHE A 215 -0.87 3.24 13.75
N GLY A 216 -0.96 4.47 14.28
CA GLY A 216 -0.21 5.62 13.78
C GLY A 216 -0.71 6.17 12.44
N TYR A 217 -1.92 5.81 12.02
CA TYR A 217 -2.50 6.27 10.75
C TYR A 217 -3.30 7.56 10.99
N LYS A 218 -2.70 8.72 10.69
CA LYS A 218 -3.33 10.03 10.90
C LYS A 218 -4.04 10.55 9.66
N HIS A 219 -5.20 11.17 9.87
CA HIS A 219 -5.97 11.80 8.79
C HIS A 219 -5.21 12.94 8.11
N ASP A 220 -4.49 13.76 8.89
CA ASP A 220 -3.74 14.91 8.36
C ASP A 220 -2.57 14.51 7.44
N GLU A 221 -2.10 13.28 7.55
CA GLU A 221 -0.95 12.77 6.81
C GLU A 221 -1.35 12.13 5.47
N ILE A 222 -2.63 12.12 5.07
CA ILE A 222 -3.13 11.53 3.81
C ILE A 222 -2.31 12.02 2.59
N TRP A 223 -2.16 13.33 2.43
CA TRP A 223 -1.44 13.90 1.29
C TRP A 223 0.06 13.63 1.34
N SER A 224 0.64 13.59 2.54
CA SER A 224 2.05 13.23 2.71
C SER A 224 2.28 11.77 2.35
N ASN A 225 1.41 10.87 2.81
CA ASN A 225 1.46 9.44 2.51
C ASN A 225 1.32 9.18 1.01
N PHE A 226 0.42 9.90 0.34
CA PHE A 226 0.30 9.88 -1.11
C PHE A 226 1.60 10.29 -1.82
N GLY A 227 2.22 11.38 -1.36
CA GLY A 227 3.52 11.84 -1.87
C GLY A 227 4.62 10.79 -1.68
N TYR A 228 4.71 10.16 -0.51
CA TYR A 228 5.70 9.10 -0.26
C TYR A 228 5.51 7.89 -1.19
N VAL A 229 4.28 7.44 -1.42
CA VAL A 229 4.00 6.34 -2.37
C VAL A 229 4.49 6.68 -3.78
N LEU A 230 4.25 7.90 -4.26
CA LEU A 230 4.76 8.35 -5.56
C LEU A 230 6.30 8.39 -5.60
N VAL A 231 6.95 8.84 -4.53
CA VAL A 231 8.41 8.82 -4.43
C VAL A 231 8.94 7.39 -4.53
N PHE A 232 8.37 6.43 -3.80
CA PHE A 232 8.78 5.03 -3.90
C PHE A 232 8.57 4.43 -5.29
N ILE A 233 7.46 4.76 -5.95
CA ILE A 233 7.22 4.39 -7.36
C ILE A 233 8.35 4.87 -8.25
N VAL A 234 8.73 6.15 -8.14
CA VAL A 234 9.83 6.74 -8.93
C VAL A 234 11.16 6.07 -8.59
N VAL A 235 11.44 5.81 -7.31
CA VAL A 235 12.66 5.12 -6.87
C VAL A 235 12.77 3.72 -7.49
N TYR A 236 11.71 2.92 -7.47
CA TYR A 236 11.70 1.60 -8.11
C TYR A 236 11.88 1.67 -9.63
N ARG A 237 11.29 2.68 -10.27
CA ARG A 237 11.51 2.94 -11.69
C ARG A 237 12.97 3.30 -12.00
N VAL A 238 13.59 4.15 -11.19
CA VAL A 238 15.01 4.49 -11.36
C VAL A 238 15.90 3.26 -11.18
N PHE A 239 15.66 2.45 -10.15
CA PHE A 239 16.40 1.20 -9.95
C PHE A 239 16.18 0.19 -11.08
N ALA A 240 14.95 0.05 -11.59
CA ALA A 240 14.65 -0.78 -12.74
C ALA A 240 15.41 -0.31 -14.00
N LEU A 241 15.47 1.01 -14.25
CA LEU A 241 16.20 1.57 -15.39
C LEU A 241 17.71 1.33 -15.28
N LEU A 242 18.28 1.52 -14.08
CA LEU A 242 19.70 1.25 -13.82
C LEU A 242 20.02 -0.23 -14.00
N ALA A 243 19.17 -1.13 -13.48
CA ALA A 243 19.31 -2.57 -13.68
C ALA A 243 19.28 -2.93 -15.18
N LEU A 244 18.29 -2.44 -15.92
CA LEU A 244 18.15 -2.70 -17.36
C LEU A 244 19.33 -2.15 -18.21
N ARG A 245 19.95 -1.06 -17.75
CA ARG A 245 21.08 -0.43 -18.44
C ARG A 245 22.41 -1.13 -18.18
N PHE A 246 22.68 -1.50 -16.93
CA PHE A 246 24.00 -1.97 -16.49
C PHE A 246 24.10 -3.49 -16.34
N ILE A 247 22.99 -4.20 -16.14
CA ILE A 247 22.98 -5.65 -15.94
C ILE A 247 22.57 -6.31 -17.26
N ASN A 248 23.43 -7.21 -17.76
CA ASN A 248 23.14 -8.02 -18.93
C ASN A 248 23.34 -9.49 -18.60
N HIS A 249 22.23 -10.24 -18.60
CA HIS A 249 22.21 -11.66 -18.26
C HIS A 249 22.55 -12.59 -19.45
N GLN A 250 22.78 -12.06 -20.66
CA GLN A 250 23.20 -12.86 -21.83
C GLN A 250 24.70 -13.20 -21.85
N LYS A 251 25.53 -12.53 -21.03
CA LYS A 251 26.99 -12.74 -21.02
C LYS A 251 27.45 -13.89 -20.10
N ARG A 252 26.59 -14.87 -19.83
CA ARG A 252 26.89 -16.03 -18.99
C ARG A 252 26.46 -17.32 -19.65
#